data_AF-A0A352JYP0-F1
#
_entry.id   AF-A0A352JYP0-F1
#
_cell.length_a   1.000
_cell.length_b   1.000
_cell.length_c   1.000
_cell.angle_alpha   90.00
_cell.angle_beta   90.00
_cell.angle_gamma   90.00
#
_symmetry.space_group_name_H-M   'P 1'
#
loop_
_entity.id
_entity.type
_entity.pdbx_description
1 polymer ?
#
loop_
_entity_poly.entity_id
_entity_poly.type
_entity_poly.pdbx_seq_one_letter_code
_entity_poly.pdbx_strand_id
1 'polypeptide(L)'
;SVDANLHLGALLEDGQLILGQHRLTGKAMHPIHSPIKELFLNRGLEHESRTTVAAKRKTRSMLVDTDLIVFSQGSFYSSLLANLLPVGIGTSIAQSSANKVWIPNLGHDPEQLGLDVSASLQTLIATLLRDAQGSEPREVLTHVVFNPKAVYSGGIPHELMARWGIEPVYVSETKAGGFCPTALSQTLCRLALDPQSFSHPSA
;
A
#
# COMPACT_ATOMS: atom_id res chain seq x y z
N SER A 1 16.79 17.07 -6.64
CA SER A 1 16.11 17.05 -5.33
C SER A 1 14.60 17.01 -5.56
N VAL A 2 13.81 16.39 -4.69
CA VAL A 2 12.36 16.66 -4.63
C VAL A 2 12.20 17.44 -3.33
N ASP A 3 12.58 18.71 -3.39
CA ASP A 3 12.35 19.71 -2.35
C ASP A 3 11.16 20.57 -2.79
N ALA A 4 10.04 19.91 -3.07
CA ALA A 4 8.78 20.61 -3.13
C ALA A 4 8.12 20.39 -1.77
N ASN A 5 7.89 21.47 -1.02
CA ASN A 5 7.10 21.46 0.22
C ASN A 5 5.63 21.14 -0.14
N LEU A 6 5.37 19.89 -0.50
CA LEU A 6 4.05 19.37 -0.81
C LEU A 6 3.42 18.82 0.46
N HIS A 7 2.12 18.99 0.53
CA HIS A 7 1.32 18.49 1.63
C HIS A 7 0.38 17.39 1.13
N LEU A 8 0.02 16.50 2.03
CA LEU A 8 -1.00 15.48 1.77
C LEU A 8 -2.38 16.12 1.90
N GLY A 9 -3.26 15.92 0.93
CA GLY A 9 -4.67 16.25 1.00
C GLY A 9 -5.52 14.99 0.97
N ALA A 10 -6.65 14.99 1.67
CA ALA A 10 -7.66 13.95 1.57
C ALA A 10 -9.06 14.53 1.40
N LEU A 11 -9.84 13.91 0.54
CA LEU A 11 -11.28 14.11 0.44
C LEU A 11 -11.97 12.96 1.18
N LEU A 12 -12.83 13.26 2.13
CA LEU A 12 -13.64 12.27 2.83
C LEU A 12 -14.94 11.95 2.07
N GLU A 13 -15.61 10.85 2.40
CA GLU A 13 -16.86 10.45 1.75
C GLU A 13 -18.01 11.44 1.95
N ASP A 14 -18.00 12.20 3.04
CA ASP A 14 -18.97 13.25 3.34
C ASP A 14 -18.69 14.57 2.60
N GLY A 15 -17.63 14.62 1.78
CA GLY A 15 -17.20 15.79 1.02
C GLY A 15 -16.26 16.73 1.79
N GLN A 16 -15.91 16.42 3.05
CA GLN A 16 -14.95 17.22 3.80
C GLN A 16 -13.55 17.13 3.18
N LEU A 17 -12.91 18.28 3.01
CA LEU A 17 -11.52 18.39 2.57
C LEU A 17 -10.57 18.56 3.77
N ILE A 18 -9.57 17.70 3.87
CA ILE A 18 -8.52 17.78 4.89
C ILE A 18 -7.17 18.03 4.21
N LEU A 19 -6.51 19.13 4.57
CA LEU A 19 -5.17 19.47 4.08
C LEU A 19 -4.14 19.35 5.20
N GLY A 20 -3.13 18.52 4.97
CA GLY A 20 -2.00 18.25 5.87
C GLY A 20 -2.07 16.87 6.53
N GLN A 21 -0.97 16.11 6.46
CA GLN A 21 -0.85 14.78 7.05
C GLN A 21 -1.15 14.73 8.57
N HIS A 22 -0.78 15.79 9.30
CA HIS A 22 -0.98 15.87 10.75
C HIS A 22 -2.47 15.95 11.13
N ARG A 23 -3.33 16.38 10.20
CA ARG A 23 -4.78 16.44 10.37
C ARG A 23 -5.47 15.12 10.03
N LEU A 24 -4.81 14.24 9.29
CA LEU A 24 -5.31 12.92 8.91
C LEU A 24 -5.02 11.85 9.96
N THR A 25 -3.81 11.87 10.52
CA THR A 25 -3.30 10.80 11.41
C THR A 25 -3.98 10.73 12.78
N GLY A 26 -4.84 11.68 13.16
CA GLY A 26 -5.55 11.70 14.44
C GLY A 26 -4.67 11.83 15.71
N LYS A 27 -3.34 11.89 15.57
CA LYS A 27 -2.38 11.90 16.69
C LYS A 27 -2.21 13.28 17.34
N ALA A 28 -2.64 14.35 16.66
CA ALA A 28 -2.56 15.74 17.15
C ALA A 28 -3.90 16.50 17.07
N MET A 29 -4.90 15.98 16.36
CA MET A 29 -6.27 16.51 16.26
C MET A 29 -7.27 15.35 16.23
N HIS A 30 -8.54 15.65 16.48
CA HIS A 30 -9.64 14.68 16.52
C HIS A 30 -9.61 13.69 15.33
N PRO A 31 -9.91 12.39 15.56
CA PRO A 31 -9.97 11.40 14.49
C PRO A 31 -10.91 11.82 13.35
N ILE A 32 -10.64 11.35 12.14
CA ILE A 32 -11.61 11.48 11.04
C ILE A 32 -12.93 10.80 11.43
N HIS A 33 -14.06 11.42 11.05
CA HIS A 33 -15.39 10.90 11.35
C HIS A 33 -16.08 10.28 10.11
N SER A 34 -15.44 10.37 8.95
CA SER A 34 -15.90 9.85 7.67
C SER A 34 -14.73 9.16 6.95
N PRO A 35 -14.96 8.05 6.21
CA PRO A 35 -13.89 7.36 5.49
C PRO A 35 -13.19 8.27 4.47
N ILE A 36 -11.90 8.04 4.23
CA ILE A 36 -11.16 8.72 3.17
C ILE A 36 -11.61 8.17 1.82
N LYS A 37 -12.15 9.05 0.97
CA LYS A 37 -12.55 8.75 -0.41
C LYS A 37 -11.37 8.86 -1.38
N GLU A 38 -10.53 9.87 -1.20
CA GLU A 38 -9.38 10.10 -2.08
C GLU A 38 -8.21 10.72 -1.32
N LEU A 39 -7.00 10.24 -1.62
CA LEU A 39 -5.74 10.83 -1.18
C LEU A 39 -5.00 11.46 -2.38
N PHE A 40 -4.45 12.66 -2.19
CA PHE A 40 -3.73 13.39 -3.25
C PHE A 40 -2.62 14.31 -2.69
N LEU A 41 -1.73 14.77 -3.57
CA LEU A 41 -0.71 15.77 -3.23
C LEU A 41 -1.23 17.19 -3.48
N ASN A 42 -0.98 18.08 -2.53
CA ASN A 42 -1.46 19.46 -2.53
C ASN A 42 -0.30 20.46 -2.39
N ARG A 43 -0.46 21.64 -2.98
CA ARG A 43 0.44 22.78 -2.75
C ARG A 43 -0.08 23.61 -1.58
N GLY A 44 0.71 23.72 -0.51
CA GLY A 44 0.33 24.44 0.70
C GLY A 44 -0.80 23.77 1.50
N LEU A 45 -1.26 24.47 2.55
CA LEU A 45 -2.27 24.01 3.50
C LEU A 45 -3.56 24.85 3.54
N GLU A 46 -3.58 26.00 2.85
CA GLU A 46 -4.69 26.96 2.93
C GLU A 46 -5.86 26.60 2.02
N HIS A 47 -5.58 26.17 0.78
CA HIS A 47 -6.59 25.90 -0.24
C HIS A 47 -6.26 24.62 -1.03
N GLU A 48 -7.30 24.04 -1.63
CA GLU A 48 -7.14 22.93 -2.56
C GLU A 48 -6.40 23.41 -3.82
N SER A 49 -5.21 22.89 -4.02
CA SER A 49 -4.36 23.10 -5.18
C SER A 49 -3.64 21.80 -5.49
N ARG A 50 -4.38 20.84 -6.04
CA ARG A 50 -3.85 19.51 -6.41
C ARG A 50 -2.65 19.63 -7.33
N THR A 51 -1.66 18.79 -7.11
CA THR A 51 -0.45 18.74 -7.93
C THR A 51 0.06 17.31 -8.01
N THR A 52 0.91 17.06 -9.00
CA THR A 52 1.70 15.83 -9.07
C THR A 52 3.17 16.18 -8.90
N VAL A 53 3.97 15.17 -8.57
CA VAL A 53 5.43 15.26 -8.51
C VAL A 53 6.02 13.99 -9.08
N ALA A 54 7.05 14.09 -9.92
CA ALA A 54 7.73 12.91 -10.42
C ALA A 54 8.65 12.32 -9.34
N ALA A 55 8.63 11.00 -9.20
CA ALA A 55 9.61 10.29 -8.40
C ALA A 55 11.02 10.51 -8.95
N LYS A 56 12.01 10.56 -8.04
CA LYS A 56 13.43 10.71 -8.43
C LYS A 56 13.83 9.54 -9.33
N ARG A 57 14.59 9.83 -10.39
CA ARG A 57 15.11 8.79 -11.32
C ARG A 57 15.81 7.64 -10.58
N LYS A 58 16.61 7.96 -9.55
CA LYS A 58 17.29 6.96 -8.71
C LYS A 58 16.29 6.02 -8.01
N THR A 59 15.23 6.56 -7.42
CA THR A 59 14.18 5.77 -6.76
C THR A 59 13.50 4.83 -7.75
N ARG A 60 13.15 5.32 -8.95
CA ARG A 60 12.55 4.50 -10.00
C ARG A 60 13.46 3.36 -10.44
N SER A 61 14.75 3.63 -10.68
CA SER A 61 15.73 2.58 -11.01
C SER A 61 15.82 1.53 -9.90
N MET A 62 15.93 1.98 -8.64
CA MET A 62 16.01 1.05 -7.50
C MET A 62 14.76 0.18 -7.36
N LEU A 63 13.57 0.70 -7.68
CA LEU A 63 12.34 -0.10 -7.67
C LEU A 63 12.36 -1.18 -8.76
N VAL A 64 12.89 -0.87 -9.94
CA VAL A 64 13.02 -1.86 -11.03
C VAL A 64 14.06 -2.92 -10.69
N ASP A 65 15.20 -2.51 -10.14
CA ASP A 65 16.39 -3.36 -9.95
C ASP A 65 16.40 -4.15 -8.62
N THR A 66 15.36 -4.05 -7.78
CA THR A 66 15.31 -4.73 -6.49
C THR A 66 14.85 -6.19 -6.61
N ASP A 67 15.14 -6.99 -5.58
CA ASP A 67 14.69 -8.39 -5.49
C ASP A 67 13.34 -8.53 -4.76
N LEU A 68 12.94 -7.51 -3.99
CA LEU A 68 11.69 -7.53 -3.21
C LEU A 68 11.17 -6.11 -2.94
N ILE A 69 9.88 -5.90 -3.16
CA ILE A 69 9.18 -4.67 -2.77
C ILE A 69 8.20 -5.00 -1.65
N VAL A 70 8.32 -4.33 -0.50
CA VAL A 70 7.47 -4.58 0.67
C VAL A 70 6.66 -3.34 1.02
N PHE A 71 5.34 -3.46 0.92
CA PHE A 71 4.37 -2.52 1.46
C PHE A 71 4.07 -2.92 2.91
N SER A 72 4.83 -2.36 3.84
CA SER A 72 4.75 -2.74 5.25
C SER A 72 3.50 -2.20 5.96
N GLN A 73 3.15 -2.83 7.08
CA GLN A 73 2.21 -2.30 8.07
C GLN A 73 2.63 -0.88 8.53
N GLY A 74 1.65 -0.07 8.89
CA GLY A 74 1.80 1.35 9.24
C GLY A 74 0.53 2.15 8.90
N SER A 75 0.59 3.48 8.99
CA SER A 75 -0.55 4.31 8.59
C SER A 75 -0.84 4.15 7.10
N PHE A 76 -2.02 3.58 6.79
CA PHE A 76 -2.35 3.11 5.46
C PHE A 76 -2.35 4.25 4.44
N TYR A 77 -2.99 5.38 4.74
CA TYR A 77 -3.03 6.50 3.81
C TYR A 77 -1.75 7.34 3.89
N SER A 78 -1.39 7.80 5.08
CA SER A 78 -0.34 8.80 5.25
C SER A 78 1.09 8.25 5.14
N SER A 79 1.30 6.95 5.33
CA SER A 79 2.64 6.33 5.23
C SER A 79 2.77 5.38 4.04
N LEU A 80 1.75 4.57 3.76
CA LEU A 80 1.81 3.66 2.62
C LEU A 80 1.39 4.37 1.32
N LEU A 81 0.12 4.76 1.17
CA LEU A 81 -0.38 5.31 -0.09
C LEU A 81 0.27 6.64 -0.47
N ALA A 82 0.61 7.49 0.50
CA ALA A 82 1.29 8.76 0.26
C ALA A 82 2.62 8.58 -0.50
N ASN A 83 3.37 7.50 -0.24
CA ASN A 83 4.62 7.18 -0.93
C ASN A 83 4.42 6.66 -2.36
N LEU A 84 3.18 6.29 -2.71
CA LEU A 84 2.81 5.79 -4.04
C LEU A 84 2.21 6.89 -4.93
N LEU A 85 1.90 8.07 -4.38
CA LEU A 85 1.36 9.21 -5.13
C LEU A 85 2.33 9.84 -6.16
N PRO A 86 3.67 9.86 -5.95
CA PRO A 86 4.58 10.42 -6.94
C PRO A 86 4.54 9.64 -8.26
N VAL A 87 4.56 10.38 -9.37
CA VAL A 87 4.50 9.82 -10.73
C VAL A 87 5.75 9.02 -11.06
N GLY A 88 5.54 7.85 -11.66
CA GLY A 88 6.53 6.85 -12.01
C GLY A 88 6.79 5.83 -10.91
N ILE A 89 6.13 5.89 -9.76
CA ILE A 89 6.26 4.86 -8.71
C ILE A 89 5.54 3.59 -9.14
N GLY A 90 4.24 3.66 -9.44
CA GLY A 90 3.46 2.47 -9.83
C GLY A 90 3.98 1.85 -11.11
N THR A 91 4.35 2.67 -12.11
CA THR A 91 4.99 2.17 -13.34
C THR A 91 6.28 1.39 -13.06
N SER A 92 7.14 1.90 -12.17
CA SER A 92 8.42 1.23 -11.85
C SER A 92 8.19 -0.06 -11.07
N ILE A 93 7.19 -0.09 -10.19
CA ILE A 93 6.77 -1.28 -9.45
C ILE A 93 6.26 -2.33 -10.45
N ALA A 94 5.37 -1.95 -11.38
CA ALA A 94 4.84 -2.85 -12.40
C ALA A 94 5.94 -3.48 -13.27
N GLN A 95 6.95 -2.68 -13.64
CA GLN A 95 8.08 -3.12 -14.47
C GLN A 95 9.08 -4.04 -13.75
N SER A 96 9.12 -4.00 -12.41
CA SER A 96 10.04 -4.82 -11.64
C SER A 96 9.68 -6.31 -11.77
N SER A 97 10.67 -7.19 -11.86
CA SER A 97 10.47 -8.64 -11.74
C SER A 97 10.41 -9.11 -10.28
N ALA A 98 10.64 -8.21 -9.32
CA ALA A 98 10.60 -8.53 -7.91
C ALA A 98 9.22 -9.02 -7.47
N ASN A 99 9.20 -9.84 -6.42
CA ASN A 99 7.98 -10.04 -5.67
C ASN A 99 7.58 -8.74 -4.97
N LYS A 100 6.29 -8.38 -5.09
CA LYS A 100 5.67 -7.22 -4.45
C LYS A 100 4.71 -7.71 -3.37
N VAL A 101 5.00 -7.37 -2.13
CA VAL A 101 4.38 -8.00 -0.96
C VAL A 101 3.73 -6.94 -0.10
N TRP A 102 2.45 -7.09 0.20
CA TRP A 102 1.75 -6.24 1.16
C TRP A 102 1.52 -6.96 2.48
N ILE A 103 1.73 -6.24 3.58
CA ILE A 103 1.49 -6.71 4.94
C ILE A 103 0.41 -5.81 5.54
N PRO A 104 -0.85 -6.28 5.63
CA PRO A 104 -1.95 -5.51 6.20
C PRO A 104 -1.71 -5.20 7.69
N ASN A 105 -2.32 -4.11 8.17
CA ASN A 105 -2.33 -3.79 9.58
C ASN A 105 -3.09 -4.86 10.38
N LEU A 106 -2.51 -5.27 11.51
CA LEU A 106 -3.14 -6.21 12.46
C LEU A 106 -3.99 -5.51 13.53
N GLY A 107 -3.87 -4.18 13.65
CA GLY A 107 -4.53 -3.38 14.68
C GLY A 107 -5.39 -2.26 14.07
N HIS A 108 -5.92 -1.40 14.94
CA HIS A 108 -6.72 -0.26 14.52
C HIS A 108 -5.83 0.86 13.97
N ASP A 109 -6.02 1.19 12.71
CA ASP A 109 -5.50 2.41 12.09
C ASP A 109 -6.65 3.44 12.04
N PRO A 110 -6.53 4.61 12.68
CA PRO A 110 -7.57 5.65 12.63
C PRO A 110 -7.83 6.16 11.22
N GLU A 111 -6.88 5.99 10.28
CA GLU A 111 -7.06 6.39 8.88
C GLU A 111 -7.89 5.37 8.08
N GLN A 112 -8.07 4.15 8.57
CA GLN A 112 -8.83 3.07 7.92
C GLN A 112 -10.27 2.96 8.48
N LEU A 113 -10.87 4.08 8.89
CA LEU A 113 -12.23 4.10 9.41
C LEU A 113 -13.21 3.46 8.42
N GLY A 114 -13.88 2.37 8.82
CA GLY A 114 -14.83 1.64 7.99
C GLY A 114 -14.20 0.83 6.84
N LEU A 115 -12.87 0.79 6.73
CA LEU A 115 -12.16 0.12 5.65
C LEU A 115 -11.78 -1.30 6.07
N ASP A 116 -12.42 -2.30 5.46
CA ASP A 116 -12.05 -3.69 5.64
C ASP A 116 -10.79 -4.06 4.83
N VAL A 117 -10.28 -5.29 4.98
CA VAL A 117 -9.06 -5.71 4.26
C VAL A 117 -9.28 -5.78 2.76
N SER A 118 -10.48 -6.14 2.31
CA SER A 118 -10.83 -6.20 0.88
C SER A 118 -10.79 -4.81 0.26
N ALA A 119 -11.46 -3.83 0.87
CA ALA A 119 -11.48 -2.44 0.45
C ALA A 119 -10.08 -1.81 0.54
N SER A 120 -9.28 -2.17 1.55
CA SER A 120 -7.88 -1.76 1.65
C SER A 120 -7.04 -2.30 0.49
N LEU A 121 -7.19 -3.58 0.15
CA LEU A 121 -6.52 -4.19 -1.00
C LEU A 121 -6.91 -3.49 -2.31
N GLN A 122 -8.20 -3.22 -2.50
CA GLN A 122 -8.70 -2.50 -3.68
C GLN A 122 -8.12 -1.09 -3.77
N THR A 123 -8.07 -0.37 -2.65
CA THR A 123 -7.54 1.00 -2.58
C THR A 123 -6.03 1.02 -2.89
N LEU A 124 -5.28 0.05 -2.36
CA LEU A 124 -3.84 -0.10 -2.65
C LEU A 124 -3.61 -0.36 -4.15
N ILE A 125 -4.32 -1.33 -4.73
CA ILE A 125 -4.21 -1.65 -6.16
C ILE A 125 -4.60 -0.46 -7.03
N ALA A 126 -5.71 0.21 -6.74
CA ALA A 126 -6.14 1.40 -7.47
C ALA A 126 -5.10 2.53 -7.39
N THR A 127 -4.43 2.68 -6.24
CA THR A 127 -3.36 3.68 -6.08
C THR A 127 -2.12 3.31 -6.89
N LEU A 128 -1.70 2.04 -6.88
CA LEU A 128 -0.55 1.55 -7.64
C LEU A 128 -0.78 1.62 -9.16
N LEU A 129 -2.02 1.37 -9.61
CA LEU A 129 -2.37 1.42 -11.02
C LEU A 129 -2.65 2.83 -11.55
N ARG A 130 -2.72 3.84 -10.68
CA ARG A 130 -3.01 5.23 -11.05
C ARG A 130 -2.09 5.76 -12.16
N ASP A 131 -0.80 5.43 -12.09
CA ASP A 131 0.22 5.82 -13.07
C ASP A 131 0.83 4.62 -13.84
N ALA A 132 0.32 3.41 -13.62
CA ALA A 132 0.64 2.19 -14.37
C ALA A 132 -0.56 1.77 -15.23
N GLN A 133 -1.10 2.70 -16.03
CA GLN A 133 -2.25 2.42 -16.88
C GLN A 133 -1.95 1.30 -17.87
N GLY A 134 -2.85 0.32 -17.95
CA GLY A 134 -2.68 -0.88 -18.77
C GLY A 134 -1.99 -2.05 -18.07
N SER A 135 -1.52 -1.87 -16.82
CA SER A 135 -1.05 -2.98 -16.00
C SER A 135 -2.19 -3.68 -15.26
N GLU A 136 -1.98 -4.96 -15.02
CA GLU A 136 -2.88 -5.81 -14.23
C GLU A 136 -2.53 -5.77 -12.74
N PRO A 137 -3.48 -6.03 -11.82
CA PRO A 137 -3.22 -6.05 -10.38
C PRO A 137 -2.02 -6.92 -9.94
N ARG A 138 -1.85 -8.11 -10.52
CA ARG A 138 -0.70 -9.00 -10.26
C ARG A 138 0.66 -8.40 -10.57
N GLU A 139 0.72 -7.43 -11.47
CA GLU A 139 1.99 -6.83 -11.89
C GLU A 139 2.49 -5.83 -10.84
N VAL A 140 1.59 -5.23 -10.06
CA VAL A 140 1.93 -4.26 -9.01
C VAL A 140 1.90 -4.84 -7.59
N LEU A 141 1.19 -5.95 -7.38
CA LEU A 141 1.16 -6.67 -6.12
C LEU A 141 1.08 -8.17 -6.41
N THR A 142 2.00 -8.94 -5.82
CA THR A 142 2.09 -10.39 -6.05
C THR A 142 1.60 -11.20 -4.86
N HIS A 143 1.87 -10.72 -3.64
CA HIS A 143 1.59 -11.46 -2.42
C HIS A 143 0.99 -10.57 -1.34
N VAL A 144 0.17 -11.16 -0.47
CA VAL A 144 -0.30 -10.52 0.77
C VAL A 144 0.01 -11.43 1.96
N VAL A 145 0.69 -10.89 2.97
CA VAL A 145 1.09 -11.66 4.16
C VAL A 145 0.03 -11.53 5.25
N PHE A 146 -0.55 -12.65 5.65
CA PHE A 146 -1.53 -12.74 6.71
C PHE A 146 -0.98 -13.49 7.93
N ASN A 147 -1.30 -12.99 9.11
CA ASN A 147 -1.29 -13.75 10.34
C ASN A 147 -2.64 -14.50 10.48
N PRO A 148 -2.69 -15.85 10.39
CA PRO A 148 -3.93 -16.62 10.46
C PRO A 148 -4.59 -16.59 11.86
N LYS A 149 -3.88 -16.12 12.89
CA LYS A 149 -4.43 -15.93 14.25
C LYS A 149 -5.03 -14.55 14.46
N ALA A 150 -4.89 -13.63 13.52
CA ALA A 150 -5.46 -12.29 13.60
C ALA A 150 -6.89 -12.26 13.05
N VAL A 151 -7.68 -11.31 13.56
CA VAL A 151 -9.02 -11.04 13.05
C VAL A 151 -8.94 -9.88 12.07
N TYR A 152 -9.24 -10.15 10.81
CA TYR A 152 -9.32 -9.14 9.77
C TYR A 152 -10.78 -8.72 9.60
N SER A 153 -11.04 -7.42 9.65
CA SER A 153 -12.36 -6.88 9.28
C SER A 153 -12.70 -7.33 7.85
N GLY A 154 -13.92 -7.82 7.64
CA GLY A 154 -14.37 -8.39 6.36
C GLY A 154 -13.77 -9.77 6.00
N GLY A 155 -12.88 -10.32 6.83
CA GLY A 155 -12.17 -11.56 6.56
C GLY A 155 -11.02 -11.41 5.55
N ILE A 156 -10.37 -12.54 5.22
CA ILE A 156 -9.31 -12.56 4.21
C ILE A 156 -9.96 -12.69 2.81
N PRO A 157 -9.71 -11.75 1.88
CA PRO A 157 -10.43 -11.66 0.61
C PRO A 157 -9.88 -12.64 -0.45
N HIS A 158 -10.01 -13.95 -0.19
CA HIS A 158 -9.47 -15.02 -1.04
C HIS A 158 -9.92 -14.96 -2.49
N GLU A 159 -11.22 -14.74 -2.72
CA GLU A 159 -11.78 -14.71 -4.08
C GLU A 159 -11.28 -13.51 -4.88
N LEU A 160 -11.10 -12.35 -4.24
CA LEU A 160 -10.58 -11.16 -4.89
C LEU A 160 -9.10 -11.35 -5.25
N MET A 161 -8.31 -11.87 -4.31
CA MET A 161 -6.89 -12.16 -4.55
C MET A 161 -6.70 -13.17 -5.68
N ALA A 162 -7.47 -14.27 -5.67
CA ALA A 162 -7.42 -15.28 -6.74
C ALA A 162 -7.77 -14.69 -8.11
N ARG A 163 -8.81 -13.85 -8.19
CA ARG A 163 -9.20 -13.14 -9.43
C ARG A 163 -8.11 -12.23 -9.95
N TRP A 164 -7.32 -11.66 -9.05
CA TRP A 164 -6.24 -10.74 -9.38
C TRP A 164 -4.88 -11.42 -9.54
N GLY A 165 -4.80 -12.74 -9.36
CA GLY A 165 -3.53 -13.47 -9.41
C GLY A 165 -2.57 -13.09 -8.27
N ILE A 166 -3.11 -12.76 -7.10
CA ILE A 166 -2.37 -12.37 -5.90
C ILE A 166 -2.40 -13.53 -4.92
N GLU A 167 -1.26 -13.85 -4.32
CA GLU A 167 -1.14 -15.02 -3.45
C GLU A 167 -1.15 -14.67 -1.95
N PRO A 168 -1.98 -15.36 -1.14
CA PRO A 168 -1.90 -15.23 0.30
C PRO A 168 -0.70 -16.02 0.85
N VAL A 169 0.11 -15.37 1.68
CA VAL A 169 1.21 -15.99 2.43
C VAL A 169 0.89 -15.94 3.91
N TYR A 170 1.02 -17.06 4.61
CA TYR A 170 0.66 -17.12 6.03
C TYR A 170 1.89 -17.21 6.93
N VAL A 171 1.94 -16.35 7.94
CA VAL A 171 2.97 -16.36 9.00
C VAL A 171 2.25 -16.54 10.34
N SER A 172 2.37 -17.74 10.91
CA SER A 172 1.58 -18.16 12.07
C SER A 172 2.26 -17.84 13.41
N GLU A 173 3.54 -17.53 13.38
CA GLU A 173 4.36 -17.15 14.51
C GLU A 173 4.07 -15.70 14.89
N THR A 174 3.57 -15.52 16.12
CA THR A 174 3.17 -14.21 16.64
C THR A 174 4.02 -13.82 17.84
N LYS A 175 4.23 -12.52 18.04
CA LYS A 175 4.88 -11.95 19.22
C LYS A 175 4.15 -10.67 19.63
N ALA A 176 3.73 -10.58 20.89
CA ALA A 176 3.04 -9.42 21.47
C ALA A 176 1.84 -8.91 20.64
N GLY A 177 1.04 -9.83 20.07
CA GLY A 177 -0.14 -9.48 19.26
C GLY A 177 0.17 -9.09 17.81
N GLY A 178 1.44 -9.04 17.40
CA GLY A 178 1.87 -8.81 16.02
C GLY A 178 2.57 -10.02 15.40
N PHE A 179 3.10 -9.84 14.17
CA PHE A 179 3.99 -10.81 13.54
C PHE A 179 5.26 -11.02 14.37
N CYS A 180 5.75 -12.26 14.46
CA CYS A 180 7.10 -12.52 14.96
C CYS A 180 8.13 -11.94 13.96
N PRO A 181 9.02 -11.01 14.37
CA PRO A 181 9.96 -10.36 13.45
C PRO A 181 10.87 -11.34 12.71
N THR A 182 11.33 -12.40 13.39
CA THR A 182 12.19 -13.42 12.79
C THR A 182 11.46 -14.22 11.73
N ALA A 183 10.25 -14.70 12.02
CA ALA A 183 9.47 -15.51 11.08
C ALA A 183 9.01 -14.70 9.87
N LEU A 184 8.62 -13.43 10.09
CA LEU A 184 8.28 -12.51 9.02
C LEU A 184 9.50 -12.24 8.13
N SER A 185 10.65 -11.91 8.72
CA SER A 185 11.90 -11.67 7.99
C SER A 185 12.32 -12.89 7.16
N GLN A 186 12.29 -14.09 7.73
CA GLN A 186 12.57 -15.34 7.01
C GLN A 186 11.62 -15.54 5.82
N THR A 187 10.34 -15.20 5.99
CA THR A 187 9.35 -15.29 4.92
C THR A 187 9.62 -14.29 3.79
N LEU A 188 9.96 -13.05 4.13
CA LEU A 188 10.34 -12.04 3.15
C LEU A 188 11.62 -12.41 2.42
N CYS A 189 12.64 -12.93 3.10
CA CYS A 189 13.87 -13.42 2.46
C CYS A 189 13.59 -14.56 1.47
N ARG A 190 12.67 -15.47 1.79
CA ARG A 190 12.27 -16.55 0.88
C ARG A 190 11.60 -16.00 -0.38
N LEU A 191 10.70 -15.02 -0.21
CA LEU A 191 10.05 -14.35 -1.33
C LEU A 191 11.04 -13.56 -2.19
N ALA A 192 12.12 -13.01 -1.61
CA ALA A 192 13.16 -12.35 -2.39
C ALA A 192 14.01 -13.33 -3.22
N LEU A 193 14.26 -14.53 -2.69
CA LEU A 193 15.12 -15.54 -3.33
C LEU A 193 14.40 -16.38 -4.39
N ASP A 194 13.07 -16.36 -4.41
CA ASP A 194 12.26 -17.12 -5.35
C ASP A 194 11.29 -16.22 -6.15
N PRO A 195 11.82 -15.42 -7.10
CA PRO A 195 11.00 -14.55 -7.94
C PRO A 195 10.19 -15.29 -9.03
N GLN A 196 10.30 -16.63 -9.17
CA GLN A 196 9.78 -17.35 -10.36
C GLN A 196 8.92 -18.60 -10.14
N SER A 197 8.58 -18.99 -8.90
CA SER A 197 7.75 -20.19 -8.66
C SER A 197 6.31 -20.17 -9.22
N PHE A 198 5.83 -19.07 -9.83
CA PHE A 198 4.48 -19.00 -10.42
C PHE A 198 4.44 -18.54 -11.88
N SER A 199 5.51 -18.80 -12.62
CA SER A 199 5.43 -18.87 -14.08
C SER A 199 4.60 -20.11 -14.44
N HIS A 200 3.33 -19.95 -14.85
CA HIS A 200 2.56 -21.10 -15.35
C HIS A 200 3.31 -21.79 -16.50
N PRO A 201 3.22 -23.14 -16.61
CA PRO A 201 3.72 -23.84 -17.76
C PRO A 201 2.96 -23.38 -19.00
N SER A 202 3.70 -23.11 -20.08
CA SER A 202 3.13 -22.85 -21.39
C SER A 202 2.17 -23.97 -21.79
N ALA A 203 0.93 -23.60 -22.09
CA ALA A 203 -0.02 -24.40 -22.87
C ALA A 203 -0.70 -23.48 -23.89
#